data_AF-A0A329RCL7-F1
#
_entry.id   AF-A0A329RCL7-F1
#
_cell.length_a   1.000
_cell.length_b   1.000
_cell.length_c   1.000
_cell.angle_alpha   90.00
_cell.angle_beta   90.00
_cell.angle_gamma   90.00
#
_symmetry.space_group_name_H-M   'P 1'
#
loop_
_entity.id
_entity.type
_entity.pdbx_description
1 polymer ?
#
loop_
_entity_poly.entity_id
_entity_poly.type
_entity_poly.pdbx_seq_one_letter_code
_entity_poly.pdbx_strand_id
1 'polypeptide(L)'
;MKFAVKAAKDAVKATKTVYFMKTKKYTDAQKLYPDPDQLGERGKVKGRGLRGAGVAPLEGVVRRGRTYNLNEIQGLATPSAYTYKQLGSKYIRIPDLDAKTLVIVQPNQRKCGPKRGISEQLRTMIRTLEFKQQIDQGAYDKLSIDDKKLFKEILAITHLQYNFHDCLQDPLESLRAEYDKLKGELELGNDNPSIIKQLKSLSVDMYSNRLISDSEFKDIIVRLI
;
A
#
# COMPACT_ATOMS: atom_id res chain seq x y z
N MET A 1 16.77 1.84 80.01
CA MET A 1 17.03 0.55 79.32
C MET A 1 15.81 -0.12 78.68
N LYS A 2 14.57 0.02 79.17
CA LYS A 2 13.39 -0.71 78.64
C LYS A 2 12.99 -0.35 77.18
N PHE A 3 13.23 0.89 76.75
CA PHE A 3 12.89 1.34 75.39
C PHE A 3 13.80 0.75 74.29
N ALA A 4 15.11 0.62 74.57
CA ALA A 4 16.06 0.04 73.62
C ALA A 4 15.79 -1.45 73.34
N VAL A 5 15.40 -2.20 74.37
CA VAL A 5 15.05 -3.62 74.24
C VAL A 5 13.77 -3.81 73.41
N LYS A 6 12.81 -2.88 73.50
CA LYS A 6 11.58 -2.91 72.69
C LYS A 6 11.88 -2.62 71.22
N ALA A 7 12.67 -1.58 70.95
CA ALA A 7 13.09 -1.23 69.59
C ALA A 7 13.89 -2.36 68.91
N ALA A 8 14.77 -3.04 69.65
CA ALA A 8 15.51 -4.20 69.14
C ALA A 8 14.58 -5.38 68.81
N LYS A 9 13.57 -5.66 69.64
CA LYS A 9 12.58 -6.71 69.38
C LYS A 9 11.70 -6.40 68.16
N ASP A 10 11.30 -5.14 68.01
CA ASP A 10 10.49 -4.68 66.87
C ASP A 10 11.29 -4.73 65.56
N ALA A 11 12.59 -4.38 65.60
CA ALA A 11 13.49 -4.49 64.45
C ALA A 11 13.70 -5.96 64.03
N VAL A 12 13.91 -6.88 64.97
CA VAL A 12 14.05 -8.33 64.69
C VAL A 12 12.74 -8.91 64.13
N LYS A 13 11.59 -8.43 64.61
CA LYS A 13 10.29 -8.85 64.08
C LYS A 13 10.10 -8.36 62.64
N ALA A 14 10.50 -7.12 62.34
CA ALA A 14 10.45 -6.53 61.00
C ALA A 14 11.40 -7.23 60.01
N THR A 15 12.61 -7.60 60.42
CA THR A 15 13.53 -8.34 59.54
C THR A 15 13.06 -9.78 59.30
N LYS A 16 12.45 -10.43 60.30
CA LYS A 16 11.86 -11.76 60.13
C LYS A 16 10.69 -11.76 59.16
N THR A 17 9.80 -10.76 59.21
CA THR A 17 8.71 -10.62 58.21
C THR A 17 9.23 -10.36 56.81
N VAL A 18 10.24 -9.49 56.64
CA VAL A 18 10.86 -9.24 55.33
C VAL A 18 11.53 -10.50 54.77
N TYR A 19 12.21 -11.27 55.62
CA TYR A 19 12.81 -12.55 55.24
C TYR A 19 11.75 -13.57 54.79
N PHE A 20 10.65 -13.72 55.55
CA PHE A 20 9.53 -14.60 55.16
C PHE A 20 8.82 -14.15 53.87
N MET A 21 8.72 -12.84 53.62
CA MET A 21 8.16 -12.32 52.37
C MET A 21 9.06 -12.62 51.17
N LYS A 22 10.39 -12.52 51.32
CA LYS A 22 11.35 -12.89 50.27
C LYS A 22 11.35 -14.39 50.01
N THR A 23 11.32 -15.23 51.05
CA THR A 23 11.29 -16.69 50.85
C THR A 23 10.01 -17.15 50.16
N LYS A 24 8.83 -16.58 50.51
CA LYS A 24 7.58 -16.84 49.77
C LYS A 24 7.69 -16.46 48.29
N LYS A 25 8.25 -15.28 47.96
CA LYS A 25 8.47 -14.87 46.57
C LYS A 25 9.39 -15.84 45.81
N TYR A 26 10.43 -16.35 46.45
CA TYR A 26 11.32 -17.35 45.83
C TYR A 26 10.64 -18.70 45.60
N THR A 27 9.84 -19.18 46.56
CA THR A 27 9.08 -20.44 46.40
C THR A 27 7.98 -20.33 45.35
N ASP A 28 7.33 -19.17 45.21
CA ASP A 28 6.33 -18.95 44.15
C ASP A 28 6.99 -18.80 42.78
N ALA A 29 8.20 -18.23 42.70
CA ALA A 29 8.99 -18.19 41.47
C ALA A 29 9.47 -19.58 41.01
N GLN A 30 9.83 -20.47 41.94
CA GLN A 30 10.20 -21.87 41.62
C GLN A 30 9.00 -22.70 41.15
N LYS A 31 7.76 -22.37 41.53
CA LYS A 31 6.56 -23.00 40.95
C LYS A 31 6.30 -22.57 39.50
N LEU A 32 6.85 -21.43 39.07
CA LEU A 32 6.69 -20.91 37.71
C LEU A 32 7.69 -21.52 36.71
N TYR A 33 8.75 -22.15 37.21
CA TYR A 33 9.79 -22.84 36.42
C TYR A 33 10.24 -24.11 37.16
N PRO A 34 9.54 -25.25 36.98
CA PRO A 34 10.05 -26.52 37.48
C PRO A 34 11.32 -26.92 36.71
N ASP A 35 12.24 -27.58 37.41
CA ASP A 35 13.49 -28.09 36.83
C ASP A 35 13.22 -29.00 35.61
N PRO A 36 14.04 -28.95 34.54
CA PRO A 36 13.80 -29.68 33.30
C PRO A 36 13.89 -31.22 33.40
N ASP A 37 14.38 -31.77 34.52
CA ASP A 37 14.79 -33.19 34.62
C ASP A 37 13.77 -34.13 35.30
N GLN A 38 12.49 -33.76 35.40
CA GLN A 38 11.44 -34.64 35.96
C GLN A 38 10.27 -34.94 34.99
N LEU A 39 10.56 -35.21 33.72
CA LEU A 39 9.56 -35.71 32.75
C LEU A 39 9.53 -37.24 32.69
N GLY A 40 9.01 -37.85 33.76
CA GLY A 40 8.53 -39.22 33.76
C GLY A 40 7.00 -39.26 33.66
N GLU A 41 6.50 -39.68 32.50
CA GLU A 41 5.13 -40.14 32.23
C GLU A 41 3.94 -39.23 32.61
N ARG A 42 3.21 -38.72 31.60
CA ARG A 42 1.75 -38.91 31.39
C ARG A 42 1.13 -37.89 30.44
N GLY A 43 0.32 -38.41 29.51
CA GLY A 43 -0.86 -37.72 28.99
C GLY A 43 -0.70 -36.94 27.68
N LYS A 44 -1.12 -37.54 26.57
CA LYS A 44 -1.48 -36.81 25.34
C LYS A 44 -2.69 -35.91 25.63
N VAL A 45 -2.48 -34.62 25.90
CA VAL A 45 -3.57 -33.63 25.97
C VAL A 45 -3.55 -32.77 24.71
N LYS A 46 -4.54 -33.05 23.85
CA LYS A 46 -4.89 -32.27 22.65
C LYS A 46 -5.85 -31.16 23.11
N GLY A 47 -5.46 -29.89 23.10
CA GLY A 47 -6.40 -28.84 23.53
C GLY A 47 -5.94 -27.38 23.45
N ARG A 48 -6.40 -26.71 22.38
CA ARG A 48 -6.80 -25.28 22.26
C ARG A 48 -5.86 -24.21 22.83
N GLY A 49 -5.11 -23.59 21.93
CA GLY A 49 -4.22 -22.46 22.21
C GLY A 49 -4.91 -21.24 22.82
N LEU A 50 -4.21 -20.64 23.77
CA LEU A 50 -4.51 -19.35 24.39
C LEU A 50 -4.36 -18.23 23.35
N ARG A 51 -5.46 -17.88 22.67
CA ARG A 51 -5.60 -16.58 22.00
C ARG A 51 -5.92 -15.55 23.07
N GLY A 52 -5.08 -14.52 23.22
CA GLY A 52 -5.53 -13.24 23.78
C GLY A 52 -4.93 -12.77 25.10
N ALA A 53 -3.63 -12.94 25.34
CA ALA A 53 -2.91 -12.05 26.26
C ALA A 53 -2.22 -10.97 25.43
N GLY A 54 -2.72 -9.73 25.53
CA GLY A 54 -2.14 -8.56 24.87
C GLY A 54 -0.70 -8.35 25.32
N VAL A 55 0.24 -8.67 24.46
CA VAL A 55 1.65 -8.28 24.60
C VAL A 55 1.88 -7.12 23.65
N ALA A 56 2.23 -5.96 24.21
CA ALA A 56 2.66 -4.81 23.43
C ALA A 56 3.87 -5.22 22.58
N PRO A 57 3.83 -5.08 21.25
CA PRO A 57 5.00 -5.35 20.43
C PRO A 57 6.06 -4.28 20.67
N LEU A 58 7.22 -4.70 21.18
CA LEU A 58 8.42 -3.87 21.27
C LEU A 58 9.13 -3.81 19.91
N GLU A 59 9.73 -2.65 19.67
CA GLU A 59 10.34 -2.17 18.43
C GLU A 59 11.34 -3.17 17.84
N GLY A 60 11.16 -3.51 16.55
CA GLY A 60 12.07 -4.36 15.78
C GLY A 60 11.90 -5.89 15.90
N VAL A 61 10.95 -6.40 16.68
CA VAL A 61 10.82 -7.85 16.91
C VAL A 61 9.98 -8.57 15.84
N VAL A 62 10.58 -9.61 15.25
CA VAL A 62 9.98 -10.40 14.18
C VAL A 62 8.91 -11.37 14.72
N ARG A 63 7.63 -11.18 14.37
CA ARG A 63 6.55 -12.15 14.65
C ARG A 63 6.58 -13.30 13.64
N ARG A 64 7.23 -14.42 13.99
CA ARG A 64 7.15 -15.67 13.20
C ARG A 64 5.68 -16.10 13.03
N GLY A 65 5.20 -16.14 11.79
CA GLY A 65 3.90 -16.70 11.43
C GLY A 65 2.76 -15.69 11.18
N ARG A 66 3.00 -14.38 11.28
CA ARG A 66 2.06 -13.36 10.80
C ARG A 66 2.80 -12.30 9.98
N THR A 67 2.32 -12.03 8.76
CA THR A 67 2.75 -10.86 7.98
C THR A 67 2.42 -9.60 8.76
N TYR A 68 3.38 -8.68 8.88
CA TYR A 68 3.14 -7.38 9.51
C TYR A 68 2.10 -6.58 8.73
N ASN A 69 1.32 -5.79 9.45
CA ASN A 69 0.58 -4.72 8.82
C ASN A 69 1.59 -3.64 8.39
N LEU A 70 1.53 -3.21 7.12
CA LEU A 70 2.45 -2.23 6.56
C LEU A 70 2.40 -0.89 7.30
N ASN A 71 1.23 -0.53 7.85
CA ASN A 71 1.09 0.67 8.70
C ASN A 71 1.92 0.59 9.98
N GLU A 72 2.10 -0.61 10.55
CA GLU A 72 2.80 -0.80 11.83
C GLU A 72 4.33 -0.80 11.66
N ILE A 73 4.81 -1.04 10.44
CA ILE A 73 6.24 -1.15 10.15
C ILE A 73 6.78 0.04 9.34
N GLN A 74 5.92 0.97 8.95
CA GLN A 74 6.34 2.18 8.25
C GLN A 74 7.30 2.99 9.14
N GLY A 75 8.46 3.34 8.61
CA GLY A 75 9.50 4.06 9.36
C GLY A 75 10.40 3.17 10.23
N LEU A 76 10.05 1.90 10.44
CA LEU A 76 10.96 0.94 11.06
C LEU A 76 12.00 0.46 10.03
N ALA A 77 13.22 0.17 10.48
CA ALA A 77 14.29 -0.39 9.66
C ALA A 77 14.07 -1.88 9.32
N THR A 78 12.84 -2.28 9.01
CA THR A 78 12.51 -3.65 8.61
C THR A 78 12.60 -3.82 7.09
N PRO A 79 13.03 -4.98 6.57
CA PRO A 79 13.10 -5.22 5.12
C PRO A 79 11.77 -4.97 4.38
N SER A 80 10.64 -5.27 5.03
CA SER A 80 9.31 -5.03 4.47
C SER A 80 8.99 -3.54 4.34
N ALA A 81 9.49 -2.68 5.22
CA ALA A 81 9.31 -1.22 5.13
C ALA A 81 10.05 -0.61 3.92
N TYR A 82 11.15 -1.22 3.49
CA TYR A 82 11.85 -0.81 2.26
C TYR A 82 11.25 -1.43 1.00
N THR A 83 10.56 -2.56 1.13
CA THR A 83 9.92 -3.26 0.00
C THR A 83 8.61 -2.60 -0.42
N TYR A 84 7.83 -2.12 0.55
CA TYR A 84 6.52 -1.53 0.34
C TYR A 84 6.55 -0.04 0.66
N LYS A 85 5.99 0.75 -0.25
CA LYS A 85 5.88 2.21 -0.08
C LYS A 85 4.44 2.65 -0.13
N GLN A 86 4.11 3.62 0.72
CA GLN A 86 2.76 4.13 0.83
C GLN A 86 2.44 5.00 -0.39
N LEU A 87 1.27 4.79 -0.98
CA LEU A 87 0.70 5.60 -2.04
C LEU A 87 -0.76 5.88 -1.68
N GLY A 88 -1.02 7.09 -1.16
CA GLY A 88 -2.32 7.42 -0.57
C GLY A 88 -2.69 6.49 0.58
N SER A 89 -3.86 5.84 0.45
CA SER A 89 -4.38 4.88 1.44
C SER A 89 -3.86 3.44 1.27
N LYS A 90 -3.08 3.15 0.23
CA LYS A 90 -2.59 1.81 -0.13
C LYS A 90 -1.06 1.78 -0.20
N TYR A 91 -0.52 0.64 -0.57
CA TYR A 91 0.92 0.44 -0.72
C TYR A 91 1.26 -0.14 -2.09
N ILE A 92 2.43 0.20 -2.60
CA ILE A 92 3.02 -0.33 -3.82
C ILE A 92 4.29 -1.12 -3.49
N ARG A 93 4.57 -2.17 -4.27
CA ARG A 93 5.83 -2.92 -4.17
C ARG A 93 6.88 -2.28 -5.05
N ILE A 94 7.94 -1.75 -4.45
CA ILE A 94 9.02 -1.08 -5.19
C ILE A 94 9.77 -2.04 -6.13
N PRO A 95 10.13 -3.27 -5.74
CA PRO A 95 10.82 -4.18 -6.65
C PRO A 95 9.99 -4.53 -7.90
N ASP A 96 8.67 -4.65 -7.74
CA ASP A 96 7.78 -4.92 -8.88
C ASP A 96 7.67 -3.66 -9.76
N LEU A 97 7.56 -2.47 -9.16
CA LEU A 97 7.49 -1.20 -9.87
C LEU A 97 8.74 -0.98 -10.74
N ASP A 98 9.91 -1.31 -10.21
CA ASP A 98 11.20 -1.19 -10.91
C ASP A 98 11.27 -2.13 -12.12
N ALA A 99 10.67 -3.32 -11.99
CA ALA A 99 10.44 -4.28 -13.06
C ALA A 99 9.23 -3.94 -13.96
N LYS A 100 8.78 -2.68 -13.97
CA LYS A 100 7.64 -2.18 -14.79
C LYS A 100 6.33 -2.94 -14.55
N THR A 101 6.17 -3.47 -13.35
CA THR A 101 4.98 -4.21 -12.94
C THR A 101 4.35 -3.53 -11.74
N LEU A 102 3.12 -3.04 -11.91
CA LEU A 102 2.38 -2.44 -10.81
C LEU A 102 1.67 -3.50 -9.98
N VAL A 103 1.96 -3.49 -8.68
CA VAL A 103 1.26 -4.29 -7.67
C VAL A 103 0.87 -3.39 -6.52
N ILE A 104 -0.44 -3.14 -6.40
CA ILE A 104 -1.02 -2.38 -5.29
C ILE A 104 -1.51 -3.37 -4.23
N VAL A 105 -1.23 -3.08 -2.96
CA VAL A 105 -1.66 -3.88 -1.82
C VAL A 105 -2.28 -3.02 -0.73
N GLN A 106 -3.16 -3.62 0.06
CA GLN A 106 -3.67 -3.08 1.31
C GLN A 106 -2.58 -3.10 2.40
N PRO A 107 -2.79 -2.38 3.52
CA PRO A 107 -1.88 -2.45 4.66
C PRO A 107 -1.66 -3.88 5.19
N ASN A 108 -2.66 -4.76 5.10
CA ASN A 108 -2.55 -6.18 5.45
C ASN A 108 -1.83 -7.05 4.39
N GLN A 109 -1.21 -6.44 3.38
CA GLN A 109 -0.51 -7.06 2.24
C GLN A 109 -1.39 -7.86 1.28
N ARG A 110 -2.73 -7.75 1.38
CA ARG A 110 -3.64 -8.31 0.36
C ARG A 110 -3.60 -7.45 -0.90
N LYS A 111 -3.58 -8.09 -2.07
CA LYS A 111 -3.55 -7.39 -3.36
C LYS A 111 -4.84 -6.62 -3.62
N CYS A 112 -4.70 -5.42 -4.15
CA CYS A 112 -5.76 -4.58 -4.68
C CYS A 112 -5.73 -4.70 -6.21
N GLY A 113 -6.52 -5.63 -6.76
CA GLY A 113 -6.60 -5.86 -8.20
C GLY A 113 -5.47 -6.73 -8.77
N PRO A 114 -5.48 -6.94 -10.11
CA PRO A 114 -4.49 -7.76 -10.80
C PRO A 114 -3.12 -7.06 -10.87
N LYS A 115 -2.07 -7.85 -11.08
CA LYS A 115 -0.76 -7.30 -11.47
C LYS A 115 -0.88 -6.73 -12.87
N ARG A 116 -0.33 -5.55 -13.12
CA ARG A 116 -0.39 -4.89 -14.44
C ARG A 116 1.00 -4.49 -14.91
N GLY A 117 1.27 -4.68 -16.19
CA GLY A 117 2.42 -4.04 -16.83
C GLY A 117 2.16 -2.53 -16.95
N ILE A 118 3.19 -1.72 -16.76
CA ILE A 118 3.11 -0.27 -16.91
C ILE A 118 4.22 0.24 -17.82
N SER A 119 3.96 1.35 -18.50
CA SER A 119 4.99 2.01 -19.31
C SER A 119 6.07 2.64 -18.43
N GLU A 120 7.23 2.93 -19.03
CA GLU A 120 8.34 3.61 -18.37
C GLU A 120 7.96 5.04 -17.91
N GLN A 121 7.13 5.71 -18.71
CA GLN A 121 6.64 7.05 -18.39
C GLN A 121 5.71 7.02 -17.17
N LEU A 122 4.76 6.08 -17.15
CA LEU A 122 3.86 5.90 -16.03
C LEU A 122 4.59 5.47 -14.74
N ARG A 123 5.63 4.64 -14.86
CA ARG A 123 6.50 4.27 -13.74
C ARG A 123 7.15 5.50 -13.10
N THR A 124 7.74 6.37 -13.93
CA THR A 124 8.36 7.62 -13.48
C THR A 124 7.35 8.54 -12.79
N MET A 125 6.13 8.63 -13.33
CA MET A 125 5.03 9.38 -12.72
C MET A 125 4.63 8.83 -11.34
N ILE A 126 4.47 7.51 -11.21
CA ILE A 126 4.13 6.86 -9.95
C ILE A 126 5.23 7.08 -8.90
N ARG A 127 6.52 6.97 -9.29
CA ARG A 127 7.64 7.30 -8.40
C ARG A 127 7.61 8.77 -7.98
N THR A 128 7.38 9.69 -8.91
CA THR A 128 7.31 11.12 -8.59
C THR A 128 6.18 11.40 -7.59
N LEU A 129 5.02 10.76 -7.78
CA LEU A 129 3.89 10.85 -6.88
C LEU A 129 4.21 10.27 -5.49
N GLU A 130 4.93 9.15 -5.42
CA GLU A 130 5.38 8.55 -4.15
C GLU A 130 6.30 9.50 -3.36
N PHE A 131 7.30 10.09 -4.02
CA PHE A 131 8.33 10.90 -3.35
C PHE A 131 7.90 12.35 -3.10
N LYS A 132 7.29 13.00 -4.10
CA LYS A 132 6.96 14.43 -4.06
C LYS A 132 5.51 14.69 -3.67
N GLN A 133 4.64 13.68 -3.71
CA GLN A 133 3.18 13.82 -3.51
C GLN A 133 2.54 14.87 -4.42
N GLN A 134 3.13 15.08 -5.60
CA GLN A 134 2.68 16.03 -6.60
C GLN A 134 2.60 15.34 -7.96
N ILE A 135 1.70 15.83 -8.80
CA ILE A 135 1.53 15.35 -10.17
C ILE A 135 2.11 16.42 -11.11
N ASP A 136 3.05 16.00 -11.94
CA ASP A 136 3.55 16.84 -13.03
C ASP A 136 2.60 16.76 -14.22
N GLN A 137 1.83 17.83 -14.43
CA GLN A 137 0.84 17.91 -15.51
C GLN A 137 1.49 17.74 -16.90
N GLY A 138 2.66 18.35 -17.12
CA GLY A 138 3.34 18.27 -18.40
C GLY A 138 3.86 16.86 -18.72
N ALA A 139 4.17 16.08 -17.69
CA ALA A 139 4.49 14.66 -17.84
C ALA A 139 3.22 13.82 -18.02
N TYR A 140 2.12 14.14 -17.33
CA TYR A 140 0.83 13.49 -17.49
C TYR A 140 0.27 13.66 -18.92
N ASP A 141 0.35 14.86 -19.48
CA ASP A 141 -0.21 15.16 -20.81
C ASP A 141 0.49 14.36 -21.93
N LYS A 142 1.77 14.02 -21.73
CA LYS A 142 2.58 13.20 -22.65
C LYS A 142 2.33 11.70 -22.55
N LEU A 143 1.60 11.24 -21.53
CA LEU A 143 1.26 9.83 -21.38
C LEU A 143 0.31 9.37 -22.50
N SER A 144 0.43 8.09 -22.84
CA SER A 144 -0.56 7.41 -23.69
C SER A 144 -1.95 7.42 -23.04
N ILE A 145 -3.00 7.32 -23.85
CA ILE A 145 -4.39 7.28 -23.37
C ILE A 145 -4.59 6.12 -22.37
N ASP A 146 -4.01 4.95 -22.66
CA ASP A 146 -4.07 3.78 -21.80
C ASP A 146 -3.37 4.01 -20.46
N ASP A 147 -2.20 4.65 -20.47
CA ASP A 147 -1.49 5.00 -19.24
C ASP A 147 -2.23 6.07 -18.44
N LYS A 148 -2.86 7.07 -19.09
CA LYS A 148 -3.69 8.08 -18.41
C LYS A 148 -4.89 7.43 -17.71
N LYS A 149 -5.56 6.49 -18.38
CA LYS A 149 -6.66 5.70 -17.78
C LYS A 149 -6.18 4.90 -16.59
N LEU A 150 -5.08 4.16 -16.76
CA LEU A 150 -4.51 3.36 -15.70
C LEU A 150 -4.08 4.23 -14.52
N PHE A 151 -3.52 5.41 -14.77
CA PHE A 151 -3.15 6.37 -13.74
C PHE A 151 -4.37 6.89 -12.97
N LYS A 152 -5.46 7.24 -13.65
CA LYS A 152 -6.74 7.59 -12.99
C LYS A 152 -7.26 6.45 -12.12
N GLU A 153 -7.21 5.20 -12.59
CA GLU A 153 -7.57 4.03 -11.79
C GLU A 153 -6.68 3.87 -10.55
N ILE A 154 -5.37 4.12 -10.66
CA ILE A 154 -4.45 4.10 -9.51
C ILE A 154 -4.89 5.15 -8.49
N LEU A 155 -5.13 6.39 -8.91
CA LEU A 155 -5.57 7.46 -8.03
C LEU A 155 -6.89 7.10 -7.34
N ALA A 156 -7.78 6.40 -8.03
CA ALA A 156 -9.02 5.91 -7.45
C ALA A 156 -8.80 4.83 -6.40
N ILE A 157 -8.03 3.77 -6.71
CA ILE A 157 -7.76 2.67 -5.77
C ILE A 157 -7.00 3.16 -4.53
N THR A 158 -6.10 4.12 -4.71
CA THR A 158 -5.29 4.72 -3.64
C THR A 158 -6.03 5.81 -2.87
N HIS A 159 -7.22 6.22 -3.32
CA HIS A 159 -8.01 7.35 -2.80
C HIS A 159 -7.30 8.71 -2.91
N LEU A 160 -6.33 8.85 -3.82
CA LEU A 160 -5.67 10.13 -4.12
C LEU A 160 -6.49 11.00 -5.08
N GLN A 161 -7.53 10.44 -5.70
CA GLN A 161 -8.40 11.17 -6.64
C GLN A 161 -8.95 12.49 -6.08
N TYR A 162 -9.28 12.55 -4.78
CA TYR A 162 -9.83 13.76 -4.16
C TYR A 162 -8.80 14.90 -4.09
N ASN A 163 -7.51 14.56 -3.98
CA ASN A 163 -6.43 15.55 -3.91
C ASN A 163 -6.13 16.17 -5.28
N PHE A 164 -6.55 15.52 -6.37
CA PHE A 164 -6.18 15.91 -7.74
C PHE A 164 -7.38 15.97 -8.70
N HIS A 165 -8.61 16.00 -8.16
CA HIS A 165 -9.84 15.94 -8.96
C HIS A 165 -9.94 17.07 -9.99
N ASP A 166 -9.52 18.28 -9.63
CA ASP A 166 -9.52 19.45 -10.52
C ASP A 166 -8.35 19.47 -11.51
N CYS A 167 -7.28 18.70 -11.26
CA CYS A 167 -6.07 18.76 -12.08
C CYS A 167 -6.10 17.80 -13.26
N LEU A 168 -6.91 16.74 -13.21
CA LEU A 168 -6.85 15.64 -14.18
C LEU A 168 -8.14 15.49 -14.96
N GLN A 169 -8.20 16.15 -16.11
CA GLN A 169 -9.27 15.97 -17.09
C GLN A 169 -9.38 14.50 -17.53
N ASP A 170 -10.60 14.05 -17.85
CA ASP A 170 -10.82 12.69 -18.34
C ASP A 170 -10.09 12.48 -19.67
N PRO A 171 -9.19 11.48 -19.77
CA PRO A 171 -8.49 11.19 -21.02
C PRO A 171 -9.45 10.90 -22.18
N LEU A 172 -10.63 10.32 -21.91
CA LEU A 172 -11.63 10.04 -22.95
C LEU A 172 -12.35 11.30 -23.42
N GLU A 173 -12.67 12.22 -22.50
CA GLU A 173 -13.29 13.50 -22.86
C GLU A 173 -12.30 14.37 -23.64
N SER A 174 -11.04 14.41 -23.22
CA SER A 174 -9.98 15.12 -23.96
C SER A 174 -9.82 14.57 -25.38
N LEU A 175 -9.77 13.24 -25.52
CA LEU A 175 -9.66 12.58 -26.81
C LEU A 175 -10.82 12.91 -27.73
N ARG A 176 -12.04 12.89 -27.18
CA ARG A 176 -13.26 13.21 -27.92
C ARG A 176 -13.29 14.67 -28.35
N ALA A 177 -12.93 15.60 -27.47
CA ALA A 177 -12.89 17.02 -27.80
C ALA A 177 -11.87 17.33 -28.91
N GLU A 178 -10.70 16.71 -28.88
CA GLU A 178 -9.69 16.84 -29.94
C GLU A 178 -10.19 16.27 -31.27
N TYR A 179 -10.82 15.09 -31.23
CA TYR A 179 -11.41 14.47 -32.41
C TYR A 179 -12.53 15.32 -33.01
N ASP A 180 -13.47 15.80 -32.20
CA ASP A 180 -14.60 16.62 -32.64
C ASP A 180 -14.10 17.94 -33.27
N LYS A 181 -13.04 18.52 -32.70
CA LYS A 181 -12.37 19.70 -33.27
C LYS A 181 -11.80 19.41 -34.67
N LEU A 182 -10.98 18.37 -34.82
CA LEU A 182 -10.36 18.06 -36.11
C LEU A 182 -11.38 17.61 -37.16
N LYS A 183 -12.42 16.88 -36.74
CA LYS A 183 -13.56 16.51 -37.60
C LYS A 183 -14.29 17.76 -38.09
N GLY A 184 -14.56 18.71 -37.20
CA GLY A 184 -15.16 20.00 -37.58
C GLY A 184 -14.28 20.81 -38.53
N GLU A 185 -12.97 20.86 -38.33
CA GLU A 185 -12.04 21.53 -39.25
C GLU A 185 -12.06 20.89 -40.65
N LEU A 186 -12.14 19.55 -40.73
CA LEU A 186 -12.29 18.85 -42.01
C LEU A 186 -13.64 19.14 -42.67
N GLU A 187 -14.74 19.15 -41.91
CA GLU A 187 -16.09 19.46 -42.42
C GLU A 187 -16.21 20.90 -42.95
N LEU A 188 -15.39 21.81 -42.44
CA LEU A 188 -15.27 23.19 -42.95
C LEU A 188 -14.38 23.30 -44.21
N GLY A 189 -13.83 22.19 -44.71
CA GLY A 189 -13.01 22.15 -45.93
C GLY A 189 -11.54 22.49 -45.73
N ASN A 190 -11.00 22.30 -44.51
CA ASN A 190 -9.57 22.49 -44.25
C ASN A 190 -8.76 21.23 -44.58
N ASP A 191 -8.17 21.20 -45.77
CA ASP A 191 -7.42 20.04 -46.28
C ASP A 191 -5.93 20.03 -45.88
N ASN A 192 -5.56 20.64 -44.74
CA ASN A 192 -4.18 20.62 -44.29
C ASN A 192 -3.72 19.17 -44.04
N PRO A 193 -2.63 18.69 -44.68
CA PRO A 193 -2.17 17.31 -44.55
C PRO A 193 -1.78 16.93 -43.12
N SER A 194 -1.44 17.91 -42.27
CA SER A 194 -1.18 17.66 -40.85
C SER A 194 -2.46 17.28 -40.09
N ILE A 195 -3.57 17.97 -40.36
CA ILE A 195 -4.88 17.71 -39.74
C ILE A 195 -5.38 16.33 -40.15
N ILE A 196 -5.30 16.01 -41.44
CA ILE A 196 -5.69 14.70 -41.98
C ILE A 196 -4.88 13.57 -41.32
N LYS A 197 -3.57 13.73 -41.17
CA LYS A 197 -2.71 12.74 -40.50
C LYS A 197 -3.09 12.57 -39.02
N GLN A 198 -3.29 13.68 -38.30
CA GLN A 198 -3.69 13.64 -36.90
C GLN A 198 -5.06 12.99 -36.72
N LEU A 199 -6.05 13.37 -37.55
CA LEU A 199 -7.40 12.81 -37.51
C LEU A 199 -7.42 11.32 -37.85
N LYS A 200 -6.56 10.84 -38.77
CA LYS A 200 -6.39 9.39 -39.01
C LYS A 200 -5.93 8.66 -37.76
N SER A 201 -4.90 9.17 -37.08
CA SER A 201 -4.40 8.57 -35.83
C SER A 201 -5.47 8.60 -34.74
N LEU A 202 -6.09 9.75 -34.52
CA LEU A 202 -7.16 9.96 -33.54
C LEU A 202 -8.36 9.06 -33.79
N SER A 203 -8.76 8.85 -35.05
CA SER A 203 -9.88 7.97 -35.39
C SER A 203 -9.63 6.52 -34.97
N VAL A 204 -8.39 6.04 -35.10
CA VAL A 204 -7.99 4.71 -34.61
C VAL A 204 -8.10 4.64 -33.10
N ASP A 205 -7.63 5.68 -32.39
CA ASP A 205 -7.74 5.76 -30.93
C ASP A 205 -9.20 5.86 -30.47
N MET A 206 -10.06 6.60 -31.16
CA MET A 206 -11.49 6.69 -30.86
C MET A 206 -12.18 5.34 -31.04
N TYR A 207 -11.82 4.60 -32.10
CA TYR A 207 -12.37 3.27 -32.37
C TYR A 207 -11.91 2.24 -31.34
N SER A 208 -10.60 2.20 -31.01
CA SER A 208 -10.04 1.28 -30.03
C SER A 208 -10.66 1.48 -28.64
N ASN A 209 -10.99 2.73 -28.31
CA ASN A 209 -11.64 3.11 -27.06
C ASN A 209 -13.18 3.00 -27.10
N ARG A 210 -13.76 2.48 -28.19
CA ARG A 210 -15.22 2.30 -28.39
C ARG A 210 -16.03 3.60 -28.26
N LEU A 211 -15.41 4.74 -28.60
CA LEU A 211 -16.08 6.04 -28.59
C LEU A 211 -16.85 6.32 -29.88
N ILE A 212 -16.48 5.65 -30.98
CA ILE A 212 -17.15 5.74 -32.28
C ILE A 212 -17.54 4.35 -32.78
N SER A 213 -18.58 4.31 -33.62
CA SER A 213 -19.07 3.07 -34.23
C SER A 213 -18.21 2.63 -35.42
N ASP A 214 -18.32 1.35 -35.80
CA ASP A 214 -17.63 0.81 -36.99
C ASP A 214 -18.05 1.50 -38.29
N SER A 215 -19.33 1.89 -38.41
CA SER A 215 -19.82 2.68 -39.53
C SER A 215 -19.20 4.07 -39.57
N GLU A 216 -19.18 4.76 -38.42
CA GLU A 216 -18.61 6.10 -38.35
C GLU A 216 -17.10 6.11 -38.64
N PHE A 217 -16.38 5.12 -38.11
CA PHE A 217 -14.95 4.95 -38.41
C PHE A 217 -14.70 4.74 -39.90
N LYS A 218 -15.47 3.86 -40.56
CA LYS A 218 -15.35 3.62 -42.01
C LYS A 218 -15.63 4.87 -42.83
N ASP A 219 -16.70 5.60 -42.51
CA ASP A 219 -17.08 6.81 -43.24
C ASP A 219 -15.96 7.87 -43.21
N ILE A 220 -15.30 8.02 -42.06
CA ILE A 220 -14.22 8.98 -41.87
C ILE A 220 -12.96 8.52 -42.60
N ILE A 221 -12.59 7.26 -42.50
CA ILE A 221 -11.42 6.74 -43.21
C ILE A 221 -11.59 6.87 -44.73
N VAL A 222 -12.79 6.60 -45.26
CA VAL A 222 -13.09 6.77 -46.70
C VAL A 222 -12.91 8.24 -47.14
N ARG A 223 -13.34 9.20 -46.33
CA ARG A 223 -13.15 10.64 -46.62
C ARG A 223 -11.70 11.11 -46.55
N LEU A 224 -10.82 10.36 -45.88
CA LEU A 224 -9.43 10.73 -45.66
C LEU A 224 -8.45 10.03 -46.62
N ILE A 225 -8.94 9.15 -47.50
CA ILE A 225 -8.18 8.46 -48.56
C ILE A 225 -8.22 9.31 -49.83
#